data_AF-A0A4R0D7C2-F1
#
_entry.id   AF-A0A4R0D7C2-F1
#
_cell.length_a   1.000
_cell.length_b   1.000
_cell.length_c   1.000
_cell.angle_alpha   90.00
_cell.angle_beta   90.00
_cell.angle_gamma   90.00
#
_symmetry.space_group_name_H-M   'P 1'
#
loop_
_entity.id
_entity.type
_entity.pdbx_description
1 polymer ?
#
loop_
_entity_poly.entity_id
_entity_poly.type
_entity_poly.pdbx_seq_one_letter_code
_entity_poly.pdbx_strand_id
1 'polypeptide(L)'
;MSRVSTELSARARNEVSRVLQALASSNQSQVADQLGIDPSTLSRMKNDKKSNGLTELESCLVLLDLLGFKTVHKKYRMISEEKLNALFVMSKAWMESKQTIDDLFQDDIEDFGIDIELGYKEKA
;
A
#
# COMPACT_ATOMS: atom_id res chain seq x y z
N MET A 1 10.67 -20.29 -27.51
CA MET A 1 10.37 -20.62 -26.09
C MET A 1 10.02 -19.33 -25.37
N SER A 2 8.76 -19.15 -24.98
CA SER A 2 8.37 -18.15 -23.98
C SER A 2 7.02 -18.59 -23.39
N ARG A 3 7.08 -19.58 -22.50
CA ARG A 3 5.99 -19.80 -21.53
C ARG A 3 6.26 -18.85 -20.37
N VAL A 4 5.75 -17.62 -20.45
CA VAL A 4 5.58 -16.81 -19.23
C VAL A 4 4.23 -17.20 -18.68
N SER A 5 4.23 -18.15 -17.74
CA SER A 5 3.04 -18.51 -16.98
C SER A 5 2.42 -17.25 -16.40
N THR A 6 1.22 -16.88 -16.83
CA THR A 6 0.44 -15.78 -16.24
C THR A 6 -0.29 -16.28 -15.00
N GLU A 7 0.39 -16.99 -14.11
CA GLU A 7 -0.11 -17.13 -12.74
C GLU A 7 0.07 -15.77 -12.07
N LEU A 8 -0.90 -14.87 -12.29
CA LEU A 8 -0.97 -13.65 -11.52
C LEU A 8 -1.08 -14.02 -10.06
N SER A 9 -0.22 -13.42 -9.24
CA SER A 9 -0.34 -13.46 -7.79
C SER A 9 -1.79 -13.11 -7.40
N ALA A 10 -2.29 -13.69 -6.30
CA ALA A 10 -3.61 -13.34 -5.80
C ALA A 10 -3.74 -11.82 -5.56
N ARG A 11 -2.63 -11.17 -5.20
CA ARG A 11 -2.51 -9.73 -5.06
C ARG A 11 -2.70 -8.98 -6.39
N ALA A 12 -1.95 -9.33 -7.43
CA ALA A 12 -2.07 -8.69 -8.74
C ALA A 12 -3.49 -8.79 -9.31
N ARG A 13 -4.15 -9.96 -9.15
CA ARG A 13 -5.56 -10.12 -9.54
C ARG A 13 -6.49 -9.16 -8.78
N ASN A 14 -6.32 -9.06 -7.47
CA ASN A 14 -7.11 -8.16 -6.64
C ASN A 14 -6.88 -6.68 -6.98
N GLU A 15 -5.63 -6.29 -7.29
CA GLU A 15 -5.30 -4.93 -7.71
C GLU A 15 -5.93 -4.60 -9.07
N VAL A 16 -5.81 -5.49 -10.05
CA VAL A 16 -6.48 -5.38 -11.37
C VAL A 16 -7.99 -5.19 -11.21
N SER A 17 -8.66 -6.09 -10.50
CA SER A 17 -10.12 -6.02 -10.31
C SER A 17 -10.53 -4.70 -9.65
N ARG A 18 -9.77 -4.24 -8.65
CA ARG A 18 -10.07 -2.99 -7.94
C ARG A 18 -9.93 -1.77 -8.84
N VAL A 19 -8.86 -1.70 -9.64
CA VAL A 19 -8.62 -0.56 -10.55
C VAL A 19 -9.64 -0.54 -11.68
N LEU A 20 -9.94 -1.69 -12.28
CA LEU A 20 -10.96 -1.78 -13.34
C LEU A 20 -12.36 -1.43 -12.83
N GLN A 21 -12.72 -1.86 -11.61
CA GLN A 21 -13.97 -1.47 -10.98
C GLN A 21 -14.03 0.04 -10.71
N ALA A 22 -12.95 0.64 -10.18
CA ALA A 22 -12.89 2.07 -9.95
C ALA A 22 -13.00 2.87 -11.26
N LEU A 23 -12.35 2.40 -12.33
CA LEU A 23 -12.43 2.99 -13.66
C LEU A 23 -13.85 2.89 -14.25
N ALA A 24 -14.53 1.75 -14.06
CA ALA A 24 -15.91 1.55 -14.51
C ALA A 24 -16.91 2.45 -13.75
N SER A 25 -16.66 2.73 -12.48
CA SER A 25 -17.47 3.66 -11.67
C SER A 25 -17.13 5.13 -11.88
N SER A 26 -16.10 5.45 -12.67
CA SER A 26 -15.65 6.82 -12.94
C SER A 26 -16.11 7.31 -14.33
N ASN A 27 -16.15 8.62 -14.52
CA ASN A 27 -16.36 9.22 -15.84
C ASN A 27 -15.09 9.02 -16.70
N GLN A 28 -15.11 8.00 -17.55
CA GLN A 28 -13.96 7.63 -18.39
C GLN A 28 -13.52 8.75 -19.34
N SER A 29 -14.43 9.60 -19.81
CA SER A 29 -14.07 10.76 -20.64
C SER A 29 -13.25 11.77 -19.84
N GLN A 30 -13.69 12.11 -18.62
CA GLN A 30 -12.96 13.02 -17.74
C GLN A 30 -11.59 12.46 -17.33
N VAL A 31 -11.50 11.14 -17.12
CA VAL A 31 -10.23 10.47 -16.84
C VAL A 31 -9.30 10.54 -18.05
N ALA A 32 -9.81 10.33 -19.26
CA ALA A 32 -9.03 10.45 -20.50
C ALA A 32 -8.50 11.88 -20.69
N ASP A 33 -9.35 12.88 -20.47
CA ASP A 33 -8.98 14.30 -20.53
C ASP A 33 -7.86 14.64 -19.54
N GLN A 34 -7.97 14.15 -18.29
CA GLN A 34 -6.92 14.35 -17.26
C GLN A 34 -5.61 13.62 -17.58
N LEU A 35 -5.68 12.52 -18.31
CA LEU A 35 -4.51 11.77 -18.76
C LEU A 35 -3.91 12.35 -20.05
N GLY A 36 -4.58 13.32 -20.68
CA GLY A 36 -4.17 13.93 -21.94
C GLY A 36 -4.31 12.99 -23.15
N ILE A 37 -5.21 12.01 -23.09
CA ILE A 37 -5.45 11.05 -24.17
C ILE A 37 -6.89 11.10 -24.65
N ASP A 38 -7.13 10.69 -25.89
CA ASP A 38 -8.47 10.54 -26.41
C ASP A 38 -9.24 9.40 -25.70
N PRO A 39 -10.54 9.55 -25.41
CA PRO A 39 -11.36 8.51 -24.78
C PRO A 39 -11.34 7.16 -25.51
N SER A 40 -11.18 7.15 -26.85
CA SER A 40 -11.06 5.91 -27.61
C SER A 40 -9.74 5.19 -27.34
N THR A 41 -8.65 5.93 -27.09
CA THR A 41 -7.36 5.38 -26.68
C THR A 41 -7.49 4.72 -25.32
N LEU A 42 -8.10 5.39 -24.34
CA LEU A 42 -8.37 4.81 -23.02
C LEU A 42 -9.21 3.53 -23.12
N SER A 43 -10.22 3.53 -24.01
CA SER A 43 -11.05 2.35 -24.27
C SER A 43 -10.23 1.18 -24.83
N ARG A 44 -9.30 1.44 -25.76
CA ARG A 44 -8.38 0.40 -26.28
C ARG A 44 -7.47 -0.14 -25.18
N MET A 45 -6.87 0.73 -24.36
CA MET A 45 -6.00 0.32 -23.25
C MET A 45 -6.71 -0.63 -22.25
N LYS A 46 -8.02 -0.46 -22.09
CA LYS A 46 -8.87 -1.28 -21.21
C LYS A 46 -9.32 -2.59 -21.83
N ASN A 47 -9.55 -2.64 -23.14
CA ASN A 47 -10.26 -3.76 -23.77
C ASN A 47 -9.37 -4.60 -24.71
N ASP A 48 -8.29 -4.03 -25.23
CA ASP A 48 -7.44 -4.68 -26.22
C ASP A 48 -6.41 -5.60 -25.53
N LYS A 49 -6.62 -6.92 -25.66
CA LYS A 49 -5.71 -7.92 -25.11
C LYS A 49 -4.49 -8.08 -26.01
N LYS A 50 -3.31 -8.06 -25.41
CA LYS A 50 -2.03 -8.24 -26.12
C LYS A 50 -1.60 -9.70 -26.12
N SER A 51 -0.43 -9.96 -26.69
CA SER A 51 0.17 -11.31 -26.84
C SER A 51 0.34 -12.08 -25.53
N ASN A 52 0.36 -11.39 -24.39
CA ASN A 52 0.41 -11.96 -23.04
C ASN A 52 -0.99 -12.27 -22.45
N GLY A 53 -2.07 -12.09 -23.21
CA GLY A 53 -3.45 -12.31 -22.75
C GLY A 53 -3.99 -11.24 -21.81
N LEU A 54 -3.19 -10.22 -21.51
CA LEU A 54 -3.54 -9.08 -20.66
C LEU A 54 -3.76 -7.83 -21.51
N THR A 55 -4.61 -6.94 -21.02
CA THR A 55 -4.77 -5.59 -21.56
C THR A 55 -3.58 -4.71 -21.18
N GLU A 56 -3.44 -3.54 -21.80
CA GLU A 56 -2.35 -2.61 -21.46
C GLU A 56 -2.44 -2.16 -19.99
N LEU A 57 -3.66 -1.87 -19.51
CA LEU A 57 -3.90 -1.54 -18.11
C LEU A 57 -3.51 -2.68 -17.15
N GLU A 58 -3.92 -3.91 -17.46
CA GLU A 58 -3.55 -5.08 -16.66
C GLU A 58 -2.04 -5.31 -16.65
N SER A 59 -1.39 -5.14 -17.81
CA SER A 59 0.07 -5.29 -17.94
C SER A 59 0.81 -4.26 -17.07
N CYS A 60 0.35 -3.00 -17.04
CA CYS A 60 0.93 -1.98 -16.15
C CYS A 60 0.77 -2.33 -14.68
N LEU A 61 -0.40 -2.82 -14.25
CA LEU A 61 -0.64 -3.17 -12.85
C LEU A 61 0.16 -4.40 -12.41
N VAL A 62 0.26 -5.41 -13.27
CA VAL A 62 1.11 -6.58 -13.02
C VAL A 62 2.58 -6.17 -12.96
N LEU A 63 3.02 -5.26 -13.83
CA LEU A 63 4.38 -4.73 -13.79
C LEU A 63 4.67 -4.04 -12.44
N LEU A 64 3.72 -3.25 -11.92
CA LEU A 64 3.88 -2.61 -10.61
C LEU A 64 3.98 -3.64 -9.47
N ASP A 65 3.17 -4.70 -9.48
CA ASP A 65 3.24 -5.77 -8.47
C ASP A 65 4.58 -6.50 -8.53
N LEU A 66 5.08 -6.82 -9.74
CA LEU A 66 6.38 -7.47 -9.94
C LEU A 66 7.56 -6.60 -9.46
N LEU A 67 7.44 -5.28 -9.56
CA LEU A 67 8.43 -4.33 -9.05
C LEU A 67 8.27 -4.06 -7.54
N GLY A 68 7.31 -4.69 -6.86
CA GLY A 68 7.05 -4.53 -5.44
C GLY A 68 6.23 -3.29 -5.06
N PHE A 69 5.73 -2.54 -6.04
CA PHE A 69 4.87 -1.39 -5.79
C PHE A 69 3.44 -1.83 -5.48
N LYS A 70 2.76 -1.06 -4.62
CA LYS A 70 1.35 -1.29 -4.25
C LYS A 70 0.52 -0.09 -4.67
N THR A 71 -0.60 -0.35 -5.36
CA THR A 71 -1.59 0.69 -5.63
C THR A 71 -2.58 0.80 -4.47
N VAL A 72 -2.74 2.01 -3.92
CA VAL A 72 -3.71 2.30 -2.84
C VAL A 72 -4.57 3.48 -3.26
N HIS A 73 -5.89 3.32 -3.21
CA HIS A 73 -6.80 4.41 -3.52
C HIS A 73 -6.63 5.54 -2.48
N LYS A 74 -6.53 6.79 -2.94
CA LYS A 74 -6.35 7.99 -2.10
C LYS A 74 -7.34 8.13 -0.93
N LYS A 75 -8.52 7.49 -1.00
CA LYS A 75 -9.55 7.51 0.05
C LYS A 75 -9.21 6.60 1.24
N TYR A 76 -8.34 5.62 1.06
CA TYR A 76 -7.85 4.80 2.16
C TYR A 76 -6.82 5.62 2.95
N ARG A 77 -7.31 6.49 3.84
CA ARG A 77 -6.47 7.00 4.93
C ARG A 77 -6.15 5.79 5.83
N MET A 78 -4.86 5.51 6.04
CA MET A 78 -4.38 4.30 6.72
C MET A 78 -4.85 4.20 8.18
N ILE A 79 -5.31 5.29 8.78
CA ILE A 79 -5.82 5.37 10.15
C ILE A 79 -7.10 6.20 10.12
N SER A 80 -8.15 5.77 10.83
CA SER A 80 -9.35 6.60 10.97
C SER A 80 -8.97 7.90 11.68
N GLU A 81 -9.55 9.01 11.23
CA GLU A 81 -9.22 10.33 11.75
C GLU A 81 -9.40 10.40 13.27
N GLU A 82 -10.43 9.72 13.78
CA GLU A 82 -10.68 9.55 15.21
C GLU A 82 -9.56 8.80 15.95
N LYS A 83 -9.05 7.69 15.40
CA LYS A 83 -7.95 6.93 16.02
C LYS A 83 -6.64 7.72 15.99
N LEU A 84 -6.38 8.45 14.89
CA LEU A 84 -5.21 9.30 14.78
C LEU A 84 -5.30 10.46 15.77
N ASN A 85 -6.48 11.05 15.93
CA ASN A 85 -6.71 12.12 16.90
C ASN A 85 -6.57 11.61 18.34
N ALA A 86 -7.10 10.42 18.64
CA ALA A 86 -6.93 9.80 19.95
C ALA A 86 -5.45 9.54 20.26
N LEU A 87 -4.70 8.97 19.30
CA LEU A 87 -3.26 8.78 19.43
C LEU A 87 -2.54 10.12 19.65
N PHE A 88 -2.87 11.13 18.87
CA PHE A 88 -2.27 12.45 18.96
C PHE A 88 -2.52 13.14 20.31
N VAL A 89 -3.74 13.06 20.83
CA VAL A 89 -4.12 13.59 22.15
C VAL A 89 -3.40 12.84 23.27
N MET A 90 -3.36 11.51 23.20
CA MET A 90 -2.64 10.69 24.20
C MET A 90 -1.14 11.02 24.20
N SER A 91 -0.52 11.11 23.03
CA SER A 91 0.90 11.47 22.91
C SER A 91 1.18 12.88 23.46
N LYS A 92 0.29 13.85 23.19
CA LYS A 92 0.42 15.20 23.75
C LYS A 92 0.29 15.21 25.27
N ALA A 93 -0.74 14.57 25.82
CA ALA A 93 -0.95 14.49 27.26
C ALA A 93 0.21 13.79 27.98
N TRP A 94 0.76 12.73 27.38
CA TRP A 94 1.94 12.05 27.88
C TRP A 94 3.18 12.96 27.87
N MET A 95 3.42 13.69 26.77
CA MET A 95 4.53 14.64 26.68
C MET A 95 4.38 15.81 27.67
N GLU A 96 3.18 16.36 27.86
CA GLU A 96 2.90 17.44 28.80
C GLU A 96 3.08 16.99 30.27
N SER A 97 2.91 15.70 30.55
CA SER A 97 3.17 15.14 31.89
C SER A 97 4.65 15.08 32.27
N LYS A 98 5.56 15.29 31.31
CA LYS A 98 7.01 15.28 31.50
C LYS A 98 7.51 16.72 31.57
N GLN A 99 8.14 17.12 32.66
CA GLN A 99 8.59 18.51 32.85
C GLN A 99 10.06 18.71 32.47
N THR A 100 10.86 17.66 32.51
CA THR A 100 12.30 17.67 32.20
C THR A 100 12.65 16.54 31.24
N ILE A 101 13.79 16.67 30.54
CA ILE A 101 14.29 15.60 29.64
C ILE A 101 14.61 14.33 30.42
N ASP A 102 15.01 14.46 31.70
CA ASP A 102 15.27 13.33 32.59
C ASP A 102 14.01 12.48 32.83
N ASP A 103 12.81 13.08 32.82
CA ASP A 103 11.56 12.31 32.97
C ASP A 103 11.22 11.45 31.72
N LEU A 104 11.91 11.67 30.59
CA LEU A 104 11.81 10.83 29.38
C LEU A 104 12.75 9.62 29.41
N PHE A 105 13.83 9.68 30.20
CA PHE A 105 14.67 8.51 30.42
C PHE A 105 13.97 7.62 31.46
N GLN A 106 13.53 6.44 31.02
CA GLN A 106 13.08 5.40 31.95
C GLN A 106 14.31 4.70 32.49
N ASP A 107 14.76 5.10 33.69
CA ASP A 107 15.74 4.32 34.45
C ASP A 107 15.14 2.96 34.93
N ASP A 108 13.84 2.75 34.73
CA ASP A 108 13.07 1.57 35.17
C ASP A 108 13.02 0.41 34.14
N ILE A 109 13.88 0.39 33.11
CA ILE A 109 13.95 -0.79 32.21
C ILE A 109 14.35 -2.07 32.98
N GLU A 110 14.93 -1.94 34.17
CA GLU A 110 15.27 -3.06 35.04
C GLU A 110 14.04 -3.78 35.65
N ASP A 111 12.85 -3.16 35.67
CA ASP A 111 11.66 -3.70 36.36
C ASP A 111 10.70 -4.48 35.44
N PHE A 112 10.90 -4.42 34.12
CA PHE A 112 10.36 -5.45 33.23
C PHE A 112 11.36 -6.59 33.20
N GLY A 113 11.17 -7.59 34.08
CA GLY A 113 11.93 -8.84 34.16
C GLY A 113 11.97 -9.62 32.84
N ILE A 114 12.66 -9.10 31.85
CA ILE A 114 13.00 -9.71 30.58
C ILE A 114 14.44 -10.22 30.74
N ASP A 115 14.60 -11.18 31.66
CA ASP A 115 15.70 -12.15 31.63
C ASP A 115 15.44 -13.20 30.51
N ILE A 116 14.98 -12.73 29.34
CA ILE A 116 14.99 -13.57 28.15
C ILE A 116 16.38 -13.42 27.58
N GLU A 117 17.26 -14.36 27.95
CA GLU A 117 18.42 -14.70 27.14
C GLU A 117 17.93 -14.86 25.69
N LEU A 118 18.10 -13.81 24.89
CA LEU A 118 17.95 -13.89 23.45
C LEU A 118 19.10 -14.77 22.97
N GLY A 119 18.83 -16.08 22.97
CA GLY A 119 19.71 -17.16 22.56
C GLY A 119 20.06 -17.07 21.08
N TYR A 120 20.81 -16.04 20.71
CA TYR A 120 21.65 -16.06 19.53
C TYR A 120 22.73 -17.09 19.79
N LYS A 121 22.45 -18.34 19.42
CA LYS A 121 23.52 -19.30 19.17
C LYS A 121 24.39 -18.68 18.08
N GLU A 122 25.57 -18.20 18.46
CA GLU A 122 26.65 -17.98 17.51
C GLU A 122 26.82 -19.27 16.72
N LYS A 123 26.67 -19.17 15.40
CA LYS A 123 26.96 -20.27 14.50
C LYS A 123 28.47 -20.53 14.59
N ALA A 124 28.83 -21.70 15.12
CA ALA A 124 30.10 -22.35 14.79
C ALA A 124 30.04 -22.93 13.37
#